data_AF-B9RNZ3-F1
#
_entry.id   AF-B9RNZ3-F1
#
_cell.length_a   1.000
_cell.length_b   1.000
_cell.length_c   1.000
_cell.angle_alpha   90.00
_cell.angle_beta   90.00
_cell.angle_gamma   90.00
#
_symmetry.space_group_name_H-M   'P 1'
#
loop_
_entity.id
_entity.type
_entity.pdbx_description
1 polymer ?
#
loop_
_entity_poly.entity_id
_entity_poly.type
_entity_poly.pdbx_seq_one_letter_code
_entity_poly.pdbx_strand_id
1 'polypeptide(L)'
;MAMELSEASSSTNPLLLRLQEFLSSCSQAIIIGDGSSVSNLVNFLETVSSSASANSDDQEAHNNALQILSEIHRFLLCPSLDQEVIDALSFDLPKATSKFAGLSGKCLEIADRIIDRFIETCSPRDMLSVLCEALGSRDRPAYASGYVASLLSGLSKGYIECDTACSAWFRPARRCCLLDTTGSIGLKTHLSRALE
;
A
#
# COMPACT_ATOMS: atom_id res chain seq x y z
N MET A 1 -7.97 51.80 -13.37
CA MET A 1 -6.93 50.79 -13.67
C MET A 1 -7.44 49.46 -13.18
N ALA A 2 -8.03 48.68 -14.08
CA ALA A 2 -8.39 47.29 -13.81
C ALA A 2 -7.10 46.47 -13.87
N MET A 3 -6.90 45.58 -12.90
CA MET A 3 -5.87 44.55 -12.96
C MET A 3 -6.59 43.23 -12.78
N GLU A 4 -6.76 42.54 -13.90
CA GLU A 4 -7.32 41.20 -13.97
C GLU A 4 -6.42 40.23 -13.21
N LEU A 5 -7.04 39.41 -12.36
CA LEU A 5 -6.42 38.19 -11.86
C LEU A 5 -7.05 37.03 -12.62
N SER A 6 -6.23 36.54 -13.55
CA SER A 6 -6.34 35.32 -14.34
C SER A 6 -7.10 34.18 -13.67
N GLU A 7 -8.23 33.81 -14.28
CA GLU A 7 -8.84 32.50 -14.17
C GLU A 7 -7.84 31.44 -14.66
N ALA A 8 -7.23 30.70 -13.74
CA ALA A 8 -6.57 29.45 -14.08
C ALA A 8 -7.67 28.40 -14.31
N SER A 9 -7.88 28.04 -15.58
CA SER A 9 -8.80 26.99 -16.01
C SER A 9 -8.50 25.66 -15.31
N SER A 10 -9.21 25.36 -14.22
CA SER A 10 -9.25 24.02 -13.63
C SER A 10 -10.25 23.18 -14.42
N SER A 11 -9.81 22.53 -15.49
CA SER A 11 -10.58 21.43 -16.09
C SER A 11 -10.53 20.24 -15.13
N THR A 12 -11.32 20.30 -14.06
CA THR A 12 -11.34 19.25 -13.03
C THR A 12 -11.94 18.00 -13.66
N ASN A 13 -11.11 16.96 -13.81
CA ASN A 13 -11.51 15.71 -14.43
C ASN A 13 -12.72 15.10 -13.68
N PRO A 14 -13.85 14.79 -14.34
CA PRO A 14 -15.04 14.26 -13.68
C PRO A 14 -14.78 12.93 -12.95
N LEU A 15 -13.82 12.13 -13.43
CA LEU A 15 -13.40 10.90 -12.76
C LEU A 15 -12.67 11.19 -11.44
N LEU A 16 -11.89 12.26 -11.39
CA LEU A 16 -11.16 12.67 -10.20
C LEU A 16 -12.12 13.16 -9.11
N LEU A 17 -13.16 13.91 -9.48
CA LEU A 17 -14.22 14.33 -8.55
C LEU A 17 -14.94 13.12 -7.95
N ARG A 18 -15.31 12.14 -8.78
CA ARG A 18 -15.93 10.89 -8.29
C ARG A 18 -15.01 10.09 -7.37
N LEU A 19 -13.73 10.01 -7.69
CA LEU A 19 -12.75 9.36 -6.82
C LEU A 19 -12.72 10.03 -5.43
N GLN A 20 -12.68 11.36 -5.39
CA GLN A 20 -12.67 12.12 -4.14
C GLN A 20 -13.96 11.90 -3.33
N GLU A 21 -15.11 11.81 -3.99
CA GLU A 21 -16.38 11.44 -3.35
C GLU A 21 -16.30 10.04 -2.71
N PHE A 22 -15.80 9.03 -3.44
CA PHE A 22 -15.65 7.68 -2.89
C PHE A 22 -14.66 7.61 -1.73
N LEU A 23 -13.51 8.28 -1.83
CA LEU A 23 -12.50 8.32 -0.76
C LEU A 23 -13.04 9.02 0.50
N SER A 24 -13.78 10.12 0.30
CA SER A 24 -14.45 10.82 1.40
C SER A 24 -15.53 9.95 2.04
N SER A 25 -16.30 9.22 1.21
CA SER A 25 -17.29 8.25 1.69
C SER A 25 -16.64 7.13 2.48
N CYS A 26 -15.50 6.57 2.04
CA CYS A 26 -14.78 5.55 2.80
C CYS A 26 -14.33 6.07 4.16
N SER A 27 -13.78 7.29 4.21
CA SER A 27 -13.35 7.93 5.46
C SER A 27 -14.51 8.12 6.45
N GLN A 28 -15.72 8.41 5.98
CA GLN A 28 -16.90 8.61 6.83
C GLN A 28 -17.62 7.28 7.16
N ALA A 29 -17.69 6.36 6.21
CA ALA A 29 -18.45 5.12 6.34
C ALA A 29 -17.80 4.12 7.30
N ILE A 30 -16.48 4.17 7.48
CA ILE A 30 -15.76 3.31 8.42
C ILE A 30 -16.13 3.65 9.86
N ILE A 31 -16.45 4.92 10.14
CA ILE A 31 -17.01 5.36 11.43
C ILE A 31 -18.41 4.76 11.67
N ILE A 32 -19.15 4.46 10.59
CA ILE A 32 -20.54 3.99 10.61
C ILE A 32 -20.63 2.46 10.44
N GLY A 33 -19.52 1.79 10.07
CA GLY A 33 -19.45 0.35 9.85
C GLY A 33 -20.03 -0.14 8.51
N ASP A 34 -20.15 0.75 7.50
CA ASP A 34 -20.67 0.38 6.18
C ASP A 34 -19.52 0.07 5.18
N GLY A 35 -19.25 -1.23 4.99
CA GLY A 35 -18.24 -1.72 4.03
C GLY A 35 -18.60 -1.49 2.56
N SER A 36 -19.82 -1.07 2.23
CA SER A 36 -20.25 -0.87 0.83
C SER A 36 -19.46 0.22 0.10
N SER A 37 -18.93 1.21 0.84
CA SER A 37 -18.15 2.32 0.28
C SER A 37 -16.83 1.85 -0.34
N VAL A 38 -16.14 0.90 0.29
CA VAL A 38 -14.86 0.35 -0.22
C VAL A 38 -15.10 -0.47 -1.48
N SER A 39 -16.14 -1.30 -1.51
CA SER A 39 -16.50 -2.07 -2.70
C SER A 39 -16.87 -1.17 -3.89
N ASN A 40 -17.57 -0.05 -3.64
CA ASN A 40 -17.89 0.92 -4.68
C ASN A 40 -16.64 1.60 -5.25
N LEU A 41 -15.68 1.97 -4.39
CA LEU A 41 -14.38 2.50 -4.81
C LEU A 41 -13.64 1.48 -5.68
N VAL A 42 -13.54 0.23 -5.24
CA VAL A 42 -12.85 -0.84 -5.97
C VAL A 42 -13.49 -1.08 -7.33
N ASN A 43 -14.82 -1.14 -7.41
CA ASN A 43 -15.55 -1.32 -8.66
C ASN A 43 -15.35 -0.14 -9.63
N PHE A 44 -15.27 1.09 -9.10
CA PHE A 44 -14.93 2.27 -9.89
C PHE A 44 -13.51 2.16 -10.47
N LEU A 45 -12.53 1.77 -9.66
CA LEU A 45 -11.14 1.58 -10.11
C LEU A 45 -11.03 0.46 -11.15
N GLU A 46 -11.76 -0.63 -10.98
CA GLU A 46 -11.81 -1.73 -11.95
C GLU A 46 -12.33 -1.26 -13.31
N THR A 47 -13.39 -0.45 -13.29
CA THR A 47 -14.01 0.11 -14.50
C THR A 47 -13.02 1.01 -15.23
N VAL A 48 -12.28 1.85 -14.50
CA VAL A 48 -11.26 2.74 -15.06
C VAL A 48 -10.09 1.94 -15.63
N SER A 49 -9.58 0.94 -14.90
CA SER A 49 -8.45 0.13 -15.36
C SER A 49 -8.82 -0.70 -16.59
N SER A 50 -10.04 -1.24 -16.62
CA SER A 50 -10.56 -2.00 -17.75
C SER A 50 -10.75 -1.14 -18.99
N SER A 51 -11.29 0.08 -18.84
CA SER A 51 -11.50 0.99 -19.96
C SER A 51 -10.17 1.51 -20.53
N ALA A 52 -9.21 1.85 -19.68
CA ALA A 52 -7.87 2.28 -20.09
C ALA A 52 -7.10 1.15 -20.79
N SER A 53 -7.31 -0.11 -20.38
CA SER A 53 -6.71 -1.25 -21.06
C SER A 53 -7.37 -1.58 -22.39
N ALA A 54 -8.70 -1.47 -22.49
CA ALA A 54 -9.41 -1.76 -23.73
C ALA A 54 -9.06 -0.76 -24.84
N ASN A 55 -8.70 0.47 -24.44
CA ASN A 55 -8.32 1.55 -25.33
C ASN A 55 -6.81 1.85 -25.19
N SER A 56 -5.95 0.91 -25.58
CA SER A 56 -4.48 1.04 -25.42
C SER A 56 -3.88 2.26 -26.11
N ASP A 57 -4.55 2.76 -27.15
CA ASP A 57 -4.09 3.90 -27.95
C ASP A 57 -4.68 5.23 -27.46
N ASP A 58 -5.57 5.19 -26.46
CA ASP A 58 -6.18 6.37 -25.85
C ASP A 58 -5.27 6.93 -24.75
N GLN A 59 -4.45 7.90 -25.16
CA GLN A 59 -3.56 8.63 -24.27
C GLN A 59 -4.31 9.37 -23.15
N GLU A 60 -5.55 9.81 -23.40
CA GLU A 60 -6.37 10.48 -22.39
C GLU A 60 -6.79 9.49 -21.31
N ALA A 61 -7.23 8.29 -21.69
CA ALA A 61 -7.58 7.23 -20.74
C ALA A 61 -6.39 6.85 -19.84
N HIS A 62 -5.18 6.74 -20.40
CA HIS A 62 -3.96 6.45 -19.61
C HIS A 62 -3.58 7.61 -18.69
N ASN A 63 -3.71 8.85 -19.15
CA ASN A 63 -3.45 10.03 -18.32
C ASN A 63 -4.47 10.13 -17.17
N ASN A 64 -5.74 9.80 -17.42
CA ASN A 64 -6.79 9.77 -16.41
C ASN A 64 -6.52 8.69 -15.36
N ALA A 65 -6.15 7.48 -15.80
CA ALA A 65 -5.77 6.38 -14.92
C ALA A 65 -4.56 6.75 -14.02
N LEU A 66 -3.56 7.43 -14.59
CA LEU A 66 -2.40 7.92 -13.85
C LEU A 66 -2.78 8.99 -12.81
N GLN A 67 -3.66 9.92 -13.17
CA GLN A 67 -4.16 10.95 -12.24
C GLN A 67 -4.93 10.33 -11.08
N ILE A 68 -5.78 9.32 -11.35
CA ILE A 68 -6.53 8.58 -10.34
C ILE A 68 -5.58 7.89 -9.35
N LEU A 69 -4.58 7.16 -9.85
CA LEU A 69 -3.55 6.55 -8.98
C LEU A 69 -2.80 7.57 -8.14
N SER A 70 -2.43 8.70 -8.75
CA SER A 70 -1.70 9.78 -8.08
C SER A 70 -2.52 10.36 -6.92
N GLU A 71 -3.82 10.53 -7.13
CA GLU A 71 -4.73 11.06 -6.11
C GLU A 71 -4.96 10.07 -4.97
N ILE A 72 -5.08 8.77 -5.26
CA ILE A 72 -5.14 7.72 -4.22
C ILE A 72 -3.88 7.76 -3.37
N HIS A 73 -2.70 7.78 -4.01
CA HIS A 73 -1.43 7.85 -3.31
C HIS A 73 -1.34 9.11 -2.43
N ARG A 74 -1.77 10.27 -2.95
CA ARG A 74 -1.85 11.53 -2.18
C ARG A 74 -2.80 11.42 -1.00
N PHE A 75 -3.95 10.78 -1.17
CA PHE A 75 -4.91 10.55 -0.10
C PHE A 75 -4.31 9.70 1.02
N LEU A 76 -3.63 8.61 0.69
CA LEU A 76 -2.95 7.76 1.68
C LEU A 76 -1.83 8.52 2.41
N LEU A 77 -1.11 9.43 1.73
CA LEU A 77 -0.11 10.32 2.32
C LEU A 77 -0.67 11.41 3.23
N CYS A 78 -1.99 11.57 3.32
CA CYS A 78 -2.57 12.56 4.20
C CYS A 78 -2.31 12.20 5.68
N PRO A 79 -1.63 13.06 6.45
CA PRO A 79 -1.30 12.78 7.85
C PRO A 79 -2.52 12.79 8.78
N SER A 80 -3.64 13.35 8.32
CA SER A 80 -4.91 13.36 9.05
C SER A 80 -5.80 12.16 8.70
N LEU A 81 -5.30 11.19 7.94
CA LEU A 81 -6.05 9.99 7.60
C LEU A 81 -5.99 8.99 8.76
N ASP A 82 -7.15 8.56 9.23
CA ASP A 82 -7.25 7.62 10.35
C ASP A 82 -6.74 6.23 9.97
N GLN A 83 -6.03 5.58 10.90
CA GLN A 83 -5.47 4.25 10.69
C GLN A 83 -6.56 3.20 10.38
N GLU A 84 -7.74 3.32 10.99
CA GLU A 84 -8.88 2.43 10.69
C GLU A 84 -9.31 2.51 9.22
N VAL A 85 -9.20 3.70 8.61
CA VAL A 85 -9.48 3.91 7.18
C VAL A 85 -8.42 3.22 6.32
N ILE A 86 -7.15 3.35 6.70
CA ILE A 86 -6.04 2.69 6.03
C ILE A 86 -6.20 1.16 6.11
N ASP A 87 -6.48 0.63 7.29
CA ASP A 87 -6.61 -0.81 7.52
C ASP A 87 -7.79 -1.40 6.73
N ALA A 88 -8.93 -0.72 6.68
CA ALA A 88 -10.06 -1.18 5.86
C ALA A 88 -9.75 -1.18 4.36
N LEU A 89 -9.03 -0.15 3.87
CA LEU A 89 -8.63 -0.06 2.46
C LEU A 89 -7.55 -1.10 2.11
N SER A 90 -6.74 -1.53 3.09
CA SER A 90 -5.60 -2.42 2.87
C SER A 90 -5.97 -3.79 2.30
N PHE A 91 -7.22 -4.25 2.48
CA PHE A 91 -7.67 -5.56 1.99
C PHE A 91 -7.91 -5.60 0.47
N ASP A 92 -8.40 -4.51 -0.11
CA ASP A 92 -8.87 -4.49 -1.51
C ASP A 92 -8.08 -3.51 -2.38
N LEU A 93 -7.65 -2.37 -1.81
CA LEU A 93 -7.03 -1.31 -2.58
C LEU A 93 -5.69 -1.74 -3.21
N PRO A 94 -4.77 -2.45 -2.52
CA PRO A 94 -3.54 -2.96 -3.14
C PRO A 94 -3.80 -3.85 -4.35
N LYS A 95 -4.87 -4.66 -4.31
CA LYS A 95 -5.27 -5.53 -5.42
C LYS A 95 -5.76 -4.71 -6.60
N ALA A 96 -6.62 -3.72 -6.33
CA ALA A 96 -7.19 -2.84 -7.35
C ALA A 96 -6.12 -1.95 -8.00
N THR A 97 -5.22 -1.34 -7.24
CA THR A 97 -4.18 -0.44 -7.76
C THR A 97 -3.12 -1.18 -8.57
N SER A 98 -2.81 -2.44 -8.20
CA SER A 98 -1.91 -3.29 -8.98
C SER A 98 -2.41 -3.50 -10.41
N LYS A 99 -3.73 -3.48 -10.65
CA LYS A 99 -4.30 -3.61 -12.00
C LYS A 99 -3.95 -2.44 -12.91
N PHE A 100 -3.51 -1.31 -12.39
CA PHE A 100 -3.03 -0.19 -13.23
C PHE A 100 -1.57 -0.33 -13.64
N ALA A 101 -0.81 -1.21 -12.98
CA ALA A 101 0.64 -1.30 -13.13
C ALA A 101 1.12 -1.68 -14.54
N GLY A 102 0.29 -2.38 -15.33
CA GLY A 102 0.63 -2.68 -16.72
C GLY A 102 0.12 -1.68 -17.75
N LEU A 103 -0.55 -0.59 -17.35
CA LEU A 103 -0.98 0.46 -18.28
C LEU A 103 0.19 1.34 -18.73
N SER A 104 1.09 1.70 -17.79
CA SER A 104 2.30 2.46 -18.10
C SER A 104 3.36 2.29 -17.01
N GLY A 105 4.62 2.56 -17.32
CA GLY A 105 5.71 2.54 -16.32
C GLY A 105 5.51 3.52 -15.17
N LYS A 106 4.85 4.66 -15.42
CA LYS A 106 4.49 5.63 -14.35
C LYS A 106 3.38 5.08 -13.45
N CYS A 107 2.40 4.37 -14.02
CA CYS A 107 1.37 3.71 -13.24
C CYS A 107 1.96 2.61 -12.35
N LEU A 108 2.92 1.84 -12.85
CA LEU A 108 3.68 0.86 -12.06
C LEU A 108 4.38 1.52 -10.87
N GLU A 109 5.12 2.61 -11.10
CA GLU A 109 5.85 3.30 -10.03
C GLU A 109 4.91 3.79 -8.91
N ILE A 110 3.74 4.35 -9.27
CA ILE A 110 2.78 4.83 -8.27
C ILE A 110 2.06 3.66 -7.58
N ALA A 111 1.71 2.60 -8.31
CA ALA A 111 1.13 1.40 -7.73
C ALA A 111 2.06 0.78 -6.68
N ASP A 112 3.36 0.66 -6.99
CA ASP A 112 4.38 0.18 -6.05
C ASP A 112 4.46 1.06 -4.80
N ARG A 113 4.42 2.39 -4.95
CA ARG A 113 4.42 3.32 -3.80
C ARG A 113 3.17 3.19 -2.92
N ILE A 114 2.01 2.91 -3.52
CA ILE A 114 0.79 2.66 -2.75
C ILE A 114 0.94 1.37 -1.94
N ILE A 115 1.45 0.31 -2.55
CA ILE A 115 1.69 -0.97 -1.86
C ILE A 115 2.72 -0.80 -0.75
N ASP A 116 3.83 -0.12 -1.02
CA ASP A 116 4.86 0.21 -0.03
C ASP A 116 4.26 0.93 1.16
N ARG A 117 3.38 1.91 0.91
CA ARG A 117 2.73 2.63 1.99
C ARG A 117 1.90 1.71 2.88
N PHE A 118 1.13 0.79 2.30
CA PHE A 118 0.37 -0.18 3.08
C PHE A 118 1.28 -1.14 3.87
N ILE A 119 2.43 -1.55 3.31
CA ILE A 119 3.41 -2.36 4.04
C ILE A 119 3.97 -1.61 5.25
N GLU A 120 4.21 -0.30 5.11
CA GLU A 120 4.73 0.55 6.19
C GLU A 120 3.69 0.85 7.28
N THR A 121 2.41 0.97 6.92
CA THR A 121 1.36 1.39 7.87
C THR A 121 0.50 0.26 8.41
N CYS A 122 0.37 -0.86 7.71
CA CYS A 122 -0.44 -1.99 8.14
C CYS A 122 0.44 -3.12 8.69
N SER A 123 -0.19 -4.09 9.34
CA SER A 123 0.48 -5.31 9.79
C SER A 123 1.16 -6.02 8.61
N PRO A 124 2.49 -6.24 8.64
CA PRO A 124 3.20 -6.89 7.54
C PRO A 124 2.65 -8.29 7.23
N ARG A 125 2.20 -9.02 8.25
CA ARG A 125 1.58 -10.35 8.08
C ARG A 125 0.28 -10.27 7.30
N ASP A 126 -0.57 -9.30 7.63
CA ASP A 126 -1.87 -9.15 6.98
C ASP A 126 -1.68 -8.69 5.54
N MET A 127 -0.76 -7.76 5.31
CA MET A 127 -0.38 -7.33 3.96
C MET A 127 0.21 -8.45 3.11
N LEU A 128 1.07 -9.30 3.66
CA LEU A 128 1.58 -10.48 2.95
C LEU A 128 0.44 -11.43 2.55
N SER A 129 -0.55 -11.63 3.43
CA SER A 129 -1.73 -12.44 3.13
C SER A 129 -2.54 -11.87 1.97
N VAL A 130 -2.81 -10.57 2.00
CA VAL A 130 -3.53 -9.83 0.94
C VAL A 130 -2.82 -9.96 -0.41
N LEU A 131 -1.51 -9.73 -0.44
CA LEU A 131 -0.72 -9.81 -1.68
C LEU A 131 -0.62 -11.25 -2.21
N CYS A 132 -0.47 -12.25 -1.33
CA CYS A 132 -0.50 -13.66 -1.71
C CYS A 132 -1.86 -14.06 -2.32
N GLU A 133 -2.95 -13.61 -1.71
CA GLU A 133 -4.30 -13.84 -2.22
C GLU A 133 -4.48 -13.22 -3.62
N ALA A 134 -3.98 -12.00 -3.81
CA ALA A 134 -4.01 -11.31 -5.10
C ALA A 134 -3.28 -12.10 -6.21
N LEU A 135 -2.10 -12.64 -5.91
CA LEU A 135 -1.34 -13.49 -6.84
C LEU A 135 -2.04 -14.83 -7.13
N GLY A 136 -2.73 -15.39 -6.13
CA GLY A 136 -3.51 -16.61 -6.26
C GLY A 136 -4.81 -16.42 -7.05
N SER A 137 -5.28 -15.19 -7.21
CA SER A 137 -6.53 -14.88 -7.88
C SER A 137 -6.51 -15.29 -9.37
N ARG A 138 -7.68 -15.70 -9.86
CA ARG A 138 -7.91 -15.99 -11.29
C ARG A 138 -8.33 -14.74 -12.08
N ASP A 139 -8.69 -13.68 -11.38
CA ASP A 139 -9.12 -12.40 -11.96
C ASP A 139 -7.93 -11.48 -12.25
N ARG A 140 -7.04 -11.93 -13.13
CA ARG A 140 -5.85 -11.17 -13.53
C ARG A 140 -6.14 -10.35 -14.78
N PRO A 141 -5.68 -9.09 -14.86
CA PRO A 141 -5.78 -8.31 -16.08
C PRO A 141 -4.98 -8.98 -17.21
N ALA A 142 -5.43 -8.78 -18.46
CA ALA A 142 -4.83 -9.37 -19.66
C ALA A 142 -3.31 -9.07 -19.79
N TYR A 143 -2.85 -7.98 -19.19
CA TYR A 143 -1.47 -7.52 -19.09
C TYR A 143 -0.87 -7.92 -17.73
N ALA A 144 -0.67 -9.22 -17.52
CA ALA A 144 -0.31 -9.78 -16.23
C ALA A 144 1.11 -9.42 -15.72
N SER A 145 2.03 -8.99 -16.58
CA SER A 145 3.43 -8.78 -16.18
C SER A 145 3.60 -7.62 -15.19
N GLY A 146 2.99 -6.45 -15.45
CA GLY A 146 3.05 -5.30 -14.55
C GLY A 146 2.32 -5.56 -13.23
N TYR A 147 1.14 -6.18 -13.31
CA TYR A 147 0.35 -6.59 -12.14
C TYR A 147 1.13 -7.53 -11.22
N VAL A 148 1.70 -8.60 -11.78
CA VAL A 148 2.49 -9.58 -11.01
C VAL A 148 3.80 -8.96 -10.51
N ALA A 149 4.47 -8.12 -11.30
CA ALA A 149 5.70 -7.45 -10.88
C ALA A 149 5.46 -6.55 -9.66
N SER A 150 4.39 -5.76 -9.66
CA SER A 150 4.04 -4.88 -8.55
C SER A 150 3.74 -5.66 -7.27
N LEU A 151 2.96 -6.74 -7.37
CA LEU A 151 2.66 -7.62 -6.23
C LEU A 151 3.90 -8.36 -5.69
N LEU A 152 4.78 -8.85 -6.57
CA LEU A 152 6.02 -9.51 -6.15
C LEU A 152 7.01 -8.53 -5.51
N SER A 153 7.09 -7.30 -6.02
CA SER A 153 7.86 -6.20 -5.44
C SER A 153 7.39 -5.91 -4.01
N GLY A 154 6.07 -5.77 -3.83
CA GLY A 154 5.45 -5.62 -2.52
C GLY A 154 5.72 -6.79 -1.57
N LEU A 155 5.54 -8.03 -2.03
CA LEU A 155 5.82 -9.22 -1.21
C LEU A 155 7.27 -9.24 -0.74
N SER A 156 8.23 -9.00 -1.64
CA SER A 156 9.66 -8.98 -1.29
C SER A 156 9.94 -8.00 -0.15
N LYS A 157 9.33 -6.81 -0.18
CA LYS A 157 9.48 -5.81 0.87
C LYS A 157 8.76 -6.19 2.17
N GLY A 158 7.52 -6.67 2.07
CA GLY A 158 6.75 -7.14 3.23
C GLY A 158 7.44 -8.28 3.98
N TYR A 159 8.12 -9.18 3.27
CA TYR A 159 8.93 -10.24 3.88
C TYR A 159 10.13 -9.68 4.63
N ILE A 160 10.84 -8.69 4.08
CA ILE A 160 11.97 -8.04 4.75
C ILE A 160 11.51 -7.30 6.00
N GLU A 161 10.37 -6.60 5.94
CA GLU A 161 9.80 -5.89 7.08
C GLU A 161 9.38 -6.87 8.18
N CYS A 162 8.73 -7.97 7.80
CA CYS A 162 8.34 -9.02 8.75
C CYS A 162 9.56 -9.72 9.37
N ASP A 163 10.63 -9.98 8.61
CA ASP A 163 11.87 -10.58 9.12
C ASP A 163 12.61 -9.62 10.05
N THR A 164 12.68 -8.33 9.70
CA THR A 164 13.28 -7.29 10.53
C THR A 164 12.52 -7.13 11.84
N ALA A 165 11.19 -7.06 11.79
CA ALA A 165 10.35 -7.05 12.98
C ALA A 165 10.58 -8.32 13.81
N CYS A 166 10.53 -9.51 13.21
CA CYS A 166 10.76 -10.77 13.91
C CYS A 166 12.13 -10.80 14.58
N SER A 167 13.19 -10.36 13.90
CA SER A 167 14.55 -10.29 14.46
C SER A 167 14.69 -9.25 15.59
N ALA A 168 13.90 -8.16 15.57
CA ALA A 168 13.82 -7.20 16.67
C ALA A 168 13.16 -7.81 17.91
N TRP A 169 12.10 -8.61 17.73
CA TRP A 169 11.43 -9.36 18.80
C TRP A 169 12.27 -10.57 19.28
N PHE A 170 13.06 -11.20 18.40
CA PHE A 170 13.97 -12.31 18.68
C PHE A 170 15.40 -11.90 19.04
N ARG A 171 15.62 -10.63 19.43
CA ARG A 171 16.82 -10.26 20.21
C ARG A 171 16.52 -10.40 21.71
N PRO A 172 16.64 -11.60 22.33
CA PRO A 172 16.75 -11.67 23.77
C PRO A 172 18.06 -10.98 24.16
N ALA A 173 17.93 -9.91 24.95
CA ALA A 173 18.92 -9.44 25.92
C ALA A 173 20.40 -9.75 25.62
N ARG A 174 20.94 -9.35 24.46
CA ARG A 174 22.39 -9.19 24.29
C ARG A 174 22.78 -7.74 24.51
N ARG A 175 22.45 -7.24 25.71
CA ARG A 175 23.07 -6.03 26.26
C ARG A 175 23.07 -6.03 27.80
N CYS A 176 23.42 -7.17 28.38
CA CYS A 176 24.01 -7.23 29.72
C CYS A 176 25.36 -7.98 29.66
N CYS A 177 26.22 -7.57 28.74
CA CYS A 177 27.66 -7.67 28.98
C CYS A 177 28.16 -6.24 28.91
N LEU A 178 28.07 -5.55 30.04
CA LEU A 178 28.93 -4.41 30.32
C LEU A 178 30.35 -4.92 30.14
N LEU A 179 31.08 -4.36 29.18
CA LEU A 179 32.53 -4.53 29.11
C LEU A 179 33.10 -3.84 30.35
N ASP A 180 33.24 -4.58 31.45
CA ASP A 180 34.16 -4.20 32.49
C ASP A 180 35.57 -4.32 31.91
N THR A 181 36.18 -3.15 31.75
CA THR A 181 37.56 -2.96 31.32
C THR A 181 38.50 -3.31 32.46
N THR A 182 38.50 -4.56 32.90
CA THR A 182 39.59 -5.12 33.69
C THR A 182 39.77 -6.57 33.30
N GLY A 183 40.81 -6.83 32.52
CA GLY A 183 41.18 -8.16 32.08
C GLY A 183 41.40 -9.10 33.26
N SER A 184 40.57 -10.13 33.36
CA SER A 184 40.95 -11.38 34.01
C SER A 184 40.03 -12.49 33.51
N ILE A 185 40.61 -13.48 32.85
CA ILE A 185 39.93 -14.62 32.25
C ILE A 185 39.66 -15.62 33.39
N GLY A 186 38.45 -15.60 33.94
CA GLY A 186 37.99 -16.57 34.94
C GLY A 186 37.08 -17.62 34.32
N LEU A 187 37.64 -18.78 33.97
CA LEU A 187 36.86 -19.96 33.57
C LEU A 187 36.12 -20.50 34.80
N LYS A 188 34.81 -20.30 34.90
CA LYS A 188 33.95 -21.02 35.86
C LYS A 188 32.87 -21.79 35.12
N THR A 189 33.19 -23.06 34.88
CA THR A 189 32.23 -24.13 34.66
C THR A 189 31.21 -24.17 35.79
N HIS A 190 29.92 -24.17 35.49
CA HIS A 190 28.93 -24.87 36.31
C HIS A 190 27.76 -25.34 35.46
N LEU A 191 27.84 -26.62 35.09
CA LEU A 191 26.69 -27.48 34.89
C LEU A 191 25.93 -27.66 36.22
N SER A 192 24.60 -27.75 36.11
CA SER A 192 23.66 -28.64 36.83
C SER A 192 22.56 -28.00 37.70
N ARG A 193 21.37 -28.62 37.52
CA ARG A 193 20.08 -28.59 38.26
C ARG A 193 19.10 -27.51 37.80
N ALA A 194 17.98 -27.78 37.11
CA ALA A 194 17.04 -28.92 37.06
C ALA A 194 16.34 -29.24 38.39
N LEU A 195 15.01 -28.96 38.39
CA LEU A 195 13.94 -29.30 39.34
C LEU A 195 14.03 -28.74 40.76
N GLU A 196 13.18 -27.76 41.05
CA GLU A 196 11.97 -27.87 41.89
C GLU A 196 10.95 -26.78 41.50
#